data_AF-E4V6J9-F1
#
_entry.id   AF-E4V6J9-F1
#
_cell.length_a   1.000
_cell.length_b   1.000
_cell.length_c   1.000
_cell.angle_alpha   90.00
_cell.angle_beta   90.00
_cell.angle_gamma   90.00
#
_symmetry.space_group_name_H-M   'P 1'
#
loop_
_entity.id
_entity.type
_entity.pdbx_description
1 polymer ?
#
loop_
_entity_poly.entity_id
_entity_poly.type
_entity_poly.pdbx_seq_one_letter_code
_entity_poly.pdbx_strand_id
1 'polypeptide(L)'
;MNNAATIAWRAPCRWIHAHPRPSSVRSSLLDQLRLLYTPSTRPRGAIRCLSSKTPTSRNAGQRVPGPQARGNAALFPERDLPAPQIAQIFGTAAIPAKLGNQLLRALQEQRVSGTLDLPLPAEITRVAPPHIISAGLVWLRTKHPMDEDAAIMARIEREEREEEEQLIRRAEELGLYKPQSGKFGSSTTKEGDVYGSSVLEEVRNKNIKESKKTEEKKRQEWLDGEAKRIEQLQAQAEKLKGIQKYEPQALTEAHPRADPTQRPALAWIQQKHVKATSTTDASKLTTTGRLLPSLAVVALTLGLSYYFSESYEAPLNSQRMWPDINLAAATLTAIVGLNVGVFLLWKFPPAWRLLNKYFINVPYYPHAASVVGSVFSHQQLRHLGSNMFILWFVGKKLHDDIGRGDFIAVYLSAGAFATFSSFAIRVLSNTLTVSSLGASGAISGVVAMWCILHSNERLTIAFLPREWQEKISASGSTFLCAIILGELLNFIPAFRFFAVDLWSHLAGYGAGIILGLLWKEKKERERRRNPPSWLKSFGL
;
A
#
# COMPACT_ATOMS: atom_id res chain seq x y z
N MET A 1 -49.96 -5.98 -23.84
CA MET A 1 -50.60 -6.88 -22.87
C MET A 1 -49.61 -7.96 -22.47
N ASN A 2 -49.13 -7.83 -21.23
CA ASN A 2 -48.68 -8.84 -20.27
C ASN A 2 -48.15 -10.22 -20.70
N ASN A 3 -47.00 -10.50 -20.06
CA ASN A 3 -46.60 -11.75 -19.38
C ASN A 3 -45.60 -12.67 -20.07
N ALA A 4 -44.36 -12.45 -19.65
CA ALA A 4 -43.34 -13.40 -19.24
C ALA A 4 -43.84 -14.81 -18.86
N ALA A 5 -43.05 -15.82 -19.25
CA ALA A 5 -42.95 -17.08 -18.51
C ALA A 5 -41.58 -17.74 -18.69
N THR A 6 -40.93 -17.87 -17.55
CA THR A 6 -39.73 -18.64 -17.20
C THR A 6 -39.97 -20.15 -17.38
N ILE A 7 -39.05 -20.87 -18.04
CA ILE A 7 -39.01 -22.36 -18.06
C ILE A 7 -37.51 -22.75 -18.11
N ALA A 8 -36.85 -23.13 -17.02
CA ALA A 8 -36.90 -24.42 -16.30
C ALA A 8 -36.49 -25.62 -17.18
N TRP A 9 -35.21 -25.98 -17.18
CA TRP A 9 -34.75 -27.28 -17.70
C TRP A 9 -34.58 -28.26 -16.54
N ARG A 10 -35.56 -29.17 -16.41
CA ARG A 10 -35.43 -30.46 -15.72
C ARG A 10 -34.65 -31.41 -16.62
N ALA A 11 -33.76 -32.18 -16.02
CA ALA A 11 -33.12 -33.34 -16.64
C ALA A 11 -34.12 -34.49 -16.88
N PRO A 12 -33.77 -35.42 -17.78
CA PRO A 12 -34.06 -36.84 -17.59
C PRO A 12 -32.76 -37.64 -17.46
N CYS A 13 -32.65 -38.35 -16.34
CA CYS A 13 -31.75 -39.49 -16.14
C CYS A 13 -32.35 -40.77 -16.76
N ARG A 14 -31.51 -41.65 -17.33
CA ARG A 14 -31.58 -43.12 -17.18
C ARG A 14 -30.25 -43.75 -17.66
N TRP A 15 -29.39 -44.20 -16.73
CA TRP A 15 -29.20 -45.60 -16.23
C TRP A 15 -28.44 -46.47 -17.25
N ILE A 16 -27.32 -47.14 -16.94
CA ILE A 16 -27.04 -48.21 -15.93
C ILE A 16 -25.54 -48.12 -15.53
N HIS A 17 -25.21 -47.78 -14.27
CA HIS A 17 -24.75 -48.64 -13.16
C HIS A 17 -23.40 -49.39 -13.30
N ALA A 18 -22.38 -48.91 -12.56
CA ALA A 18 -21.81 -49.62 -11.42
C ALA A 18 -21.13 -48.63 -10.44
N HIS A 19 -21.48 -48.74 -9.16
CA HIS A 19 -20.96 -48.07 -7.96
C HIS A 19 -20.63 -49.18 -6.94
N PRO A 20 -19.88 -48.97 -5.82
CA PRO A 20 -19.78 -47.75 -5.00
C PRO A 20 -18.32 -47.27 -4.77
N ARG A 21 -17.98 -45.98 -4.75
CA ARG A 21 -18.39 -44.81 -3.93
C ARG A 21 -17.59 -44.60 -2.63
N PRO A 22 -17.41 -43.32 -2.22
CA PRO A 22 -16.12 -42.77 -1.81
C PRO A 22 -16.21 -41.93 -0.51
N SER A 23 -15.14 -41.21 -0.17
CA SER A 23 -15.27 -39.93 0.55
C SER A 23 -14.26 -38.91 0.01
N SER A 24 -14.81 -37.90 -0.66
CA SER A 24 -14.13 -36.68 -1.11
C SER A 24 -14.16 -35.62 -0.01
N VAL A 25 -13.09 -34.85 0.15
CA VAL A 25 -13.21 -33.44 0.54
C VAL A 25 -12.26 -32.61 -0.32
N ARG A 26 -12.86 -31.61 -0.97
CA ARG A 26 -12.25 -30.58 -1.82
C ARG A 26 -11.33 -29.69 -0.99
N SER A 27 -10.10 -29.45 -1.44
CA SER A 27 -9.26 -28.35 -0.94
C SER A 27 -9.37 -27.16 -1.90
N SER A 28 -10.04 -26.10 -1.45
CA SER A 28 -10.13 -24.82 -2.17
C SER A 28 -8.97 -23.91 -1.80
N LEU A 29 -8.53 -23.11 -2.77
CA LEU A 29 -7.44 -22.15 -2.79
C LEU A 29 -7.67 -20.90 -1.89
N LEU A 30 -8.23 -21.08 -0.70
CA LEU A 30 -8.65 -20.01 0.22
C LEU A 30 -8.19 -20.20 1.68
N ASP A 31 -7.25 -21.10 1.97
CA ASP A 31 -6.72 -21.33 3.32
C ASP A 31 -5.34 -20.70 3.62
N GLN A 32 -4.81 -19.85 2.73
CA GLN A 32 -3.50 -19.19 2.96
C GLN A 32 -3.55 -17.70 3.32
N LEU A 33 -4.72 -17.08 3.48
CA LEU A 33 -4.81 -15.64 3.79
C LEU A 33 -5.98 -15.31 4.73
N ARG A 34 -5.84 -15.61 6.03
CA ARG A 34 -6.73 -15.09 7.09
C ARG A 34 -6.14 -15.26 8.50
N LEU A 35 -5.05 -14.54 8.77
CA LEU A 35 -4.71 -14.12 10.13
C LEU A 35 -4.69 -12.59 10.10
N LEU A 36 -5.74 -11.97 10.64
CA LEU A 36 -5.80 -10.63 11.25
C LEU A 36 -7.28 -10.32 11.55
N TYR A 37 -7.63 -10.20 12.86
CA TYR A 37 -8.82 -9.52 13.43
C TYR A 37 -10.21 -10.15 13.11
N THR A 38 -11.05 -10.68 14.01
CA THR A 38 -11.63 -10.25 15.33
C THR A 38 -12.64 -11.36 15.78
N PRO A 39 -13.58 -11.15 16.73
CA PRO A 39 -13.51 -11.14 18.20
C PRO A 39 -14.19 -12.37 18.85
N SER A 40 -13.99 -12.55 20.16
CA SER A 40 -14.48 -13.71 20.94
C SER A 40 -15.97 -13.60 21.31
N THR A 41 -16.75 -14.66 21.05
CA THR A 41 -18.03 -14.95 21.72
C THR A 41 -18.00 -16.38 22.29
N ARG A 42 -18.36 -16.53 23.57
CA ARG A 42 -18.49 -17.81 24.29
C ARG A 42 -19.63 -18.67 23.71
N PRO A 43 -19.62 -20.00 23.95
CA PRO A 43 -20.66 -20.53 24.83
C PRO A 43 -20.25 -21.67 25.78
N ARG A 44 -21.12 -21.88 26.77
CA ARG A 44 -21.21 -22.95 27.78
C ARG A 44 -21.72 -24.27 27.14
N GLY A 45 -21.42 -25.41 27.77
CA GLY A 45 -22.23 -26.63 27.64
C GLY A 45 -21.47 -27.94 27.87
N ALA A 46 -21.78 -28.62 28.97
CA ALA A 46 -21.22 -29.90 29.41
C ALA A 46 -21.85 -31.11 28.69
N ILE A 47 -21.20 -32.28 28.73
CA ILE A 47 -21.77 -33.59 29.17
C ILE A 47 -20.67 -34.69 29.23
N ARG A 48 -20.55 -35.22 30.46
CA ARG A 48 -20.20 -36.55 31.00
C ARG A 48 -19.22 -37.52 30.30
N CYS A 49 -18.22 -37.83 31.13
CA CYS A 49 -17.46 -39.06 31.37
C CYS A 49 -18.05 -40.41 30.94
N LEU A 50 -17.15 -41.30 30.48
CA LEU A 50 -17.11 -42.71 30.87
C LEU A 50 -15.65 -43.13 31.06
N SER A 51 -15.42 -43.76 32.21
CA SER A 51 -14.14 -44.19 32.78
C SER A 51 -13.79 -45.60 32.30
N SER A 52 -12.52 -45.87 31.98
CA SER A 52 -11.77 -46.93 32.68
C SER A 52 -10.29 -47.02 32.26
N LYS A 53 -9.46 -47.01 33.29
CA LYS A 53 -8.18 -47.74 33.49
C LYS A 53 -6.93 -47.27 32.73
N THR A 54 -6.15 -46.49 33.45
CA THR A 54 -4.69 -46.32 33.36
C THR A 54 -3.92 -47.63 33.61
N PRO A 55 -2.66 -47.68 33.16
CA PRO A 55 -1.59 -47.51 34.15
C PRO A 55 -0.61 -46.39 33.78
N THR A 56 -0.08 -45.82 34.85
CA THR A 56 0.76 -44.63 35.02
C THR A 56 2.21 -44.76 34.57
N SER A 57 2.75 -43.66 34.01
CA SER A 57 4.13 -43.12 34.09
C SER A 57 4.42 -42.44 32.74
N ARG A 58 4.76 -41.14 32.60
CA ARG A 58 5.47 -40.22 33.49
C ARG A 58 5.18 -38.78 33.02
N ASN A 59 5.03 -37.88 33.99
CA ASN A 59 4.85 -36.43 33.81
C ASN A 59 5.87 -35.80 32.85
N ALA A 60 5.43 -35.28 31.70
CA ALA A 60 6.10 -34.17 31.04
C ALA A 60 5.57 -32.88 31.67
N GLY A 61 6.14 -32.54 32.84
CA GLY A 61 5.89 -31.25 33.46
C GLY A 61 6.32 -30.14 32.51
N GLN A 62 5.49 -29.11 32.39
CA GLN A 62 5.93 -27.80 31.93
C GLN A 62 7.21 -27.45 32.70
N ARG A 63 8.36 -27.44 32.02
CA ARG A 63 9.58 -26.88 32.58
C ARG A 63 9.36 -25.39 32.69
N VAL A 64 8.90 -24.96 33.86
CA VAL A 64 9.19 -23.62 34.35
C VAL A 64 10.72 -23.54 34.42
N PRO A 65 11.37 -22.58 33.74
CA PRO A 65 12.81 -22.41 33.86
C PRO A 65 13.15 -22.20 35.34
N GLY A 66 14.13 -22.95 35.84
CA GLY A 66 14.66 -22.73 37.19
C GLY A 66 15.27 -21.34 37.32
N PRO A 67 15.35 -20.76 38.53
CA PRO A 67 15.93 -19.44 38.73
C PRO A 67 17.42 -19.51 38.44
N GLN A 68 17.86 -18.93 37.31
CA GLN A 68 19.27 -18.92 36.92
C GLN A 68 19.90 -17.53 37.06
N ALA A 69 21.06 -17.55 37.73
CA ALA A 69 22.16 -16.61 37.78
C ALA A 69 21.84 -15.11 37.59
N ARG A 70 21.87 -14.39 38.71
CA ARG A 70 21.85 -12.93 38.82
C ARG A 70 23.02 -12.29 38.07
N GLY A 71 22.84 -12.01 36.79
CA GLY A 71 23.62 -11.01 36.05
C GLY A 71 23.06 -9.62 36.35
N ASN A 72 23.94 -8.63 36.55
CA ASN A 72 23.65 -7.28 37.05
C ASN A 72 22.79 -6.41 36.10
N ALA A 73 21.55 -6.81 35.81
CA ALA A 73 20.56 -5.99 35.12
C ALA A 73 19.53 -5.48 36.13
N ALA A 74 19.57 -4.17 36.40
CA ALA A 74 18.68 -3.36 37.24
C ALA A 74 17.59 -4.14 38.02
N LEU A 75 17.98 -4.67 39.20
CA LEU A 75 17.06 -5.23 40.16
C LEU A 75 15.98 -4.17 40.47
N PHE A 76 14.71 -4.55 40.32
CA PHE A 76 13.62 -3.78 40.92
C PHE A 76 13.92 -3.60 42.42
N PRO A 77 13.66 -2.44 43.04
CA PRO A 77 13.96 -2.24 44.45
C PRO A 77 13.45 -3.40 45.32
N GLU A 78 14.29 -3.98 46.17
CA GLU A 78 13.89 -5.11 47.01
C GLU A 78 12.73 -4.75 47.96
N ARG A 79 12.61 -3.46 48.28
CA ARG A 79 11.54 -2.89 49.12
C ARG A 79 10.33 -2.49 48.28
N ASP A 80 9.15 -2.90 48.74
CA ASP A 80 7.88 -2.53 48.13
C ASP A 80 7.64 -1.02 48.18
N LEU A 81 7.09 -0.47 47.10
CA LEU A 81 6.67 0.92 47.05
C LEU A 81 5.46 1.12 47.97
N PRO A 82 5.41 2.23 48.73
CA PRO A 82 4.30 2.54 49.62
C PRO A 82 3.00 2.74 48.85
N ALA A 83 1.88 2.41 49.47
CA ALA A 83 0.53 2.52 48.89
C ALA A 83 0.22 3.85 48.14
N PRO A 84 0.57 5.05 48.66
CA PRO A 84 0.34 6.30 47.95
C PRO A 84 1.12 6.40 46.63
N GLN A 85 2.31 5.81 46.55
CA GLN A 85 3.13 5.84 45.34
C GLN A 85 2.59 4.87 44.29
N ILE A 86 2.09 3.70 44.71
CA ILE A 86 1.38 2.77 43.82
C ILE A 86 0.09 3.41 43.28
N ALA A 87 -0.65 4.13 44.13
CA ALA A 87 -1.84 4.87 43.72
C ALA A 87 -1.52 6.01 42.72
N GLN A 88 -0.32 6.61 42.79
CA GLN A 88 0.13 7.59 41.80
C GLN A 88 0.44 6.95 40.44
N ILE A 89 0.92 5.71 40.42
CA ILE A 89 1.30 4.99 39.19
C ILE A 89 0.06 4.45 38.47
N PHE A 90 -0.87 3.85 39.22
CA PHE A 90 -2.01 3.13 38.65
C PHE A 90 -3.37 3.83 38.83
N GLY A 91 -3.44 4.92 39.61
CA GLY A 91 -4.68 5.60 39.98
C GLY A 91 -5.23 5.15 41.35
N THR A 92 -5.99 6.03 42.01
CA THR A 92 -6.40 5.92 43.42
C THR A 92 -7.33 4.75 43.77
N ALA A 93 -7.90 4.05 42.77
CA ALA A 93 -8.87 2.96 42.98
C ALA A 93 -8.59 1.68 42.16
N ALA A 94 -7.41 1.57 41.54
CA ALA A 94 -7.21 0.58 40.47
C ALA A 94 -6.75 -0.81 40.96
N ILE A 95 -5.79 -0.89 41.90
CA ILE A 95 -5.21 -2.17 42.38
C ILE A 95 -4.72 -2.04 43.84
N PRO A 96 -4.87 -3.07 44.70
CA PRO A 96 -4.23 -3.11 46.02
C PRO A 96 -2.69 -2.94 45.96
N ALA A 97 -2.11 -2.21 46.91
CA ALA A 97 -0.68 -1.88 46.90
C ALA A 97 0.26 -3.10 46.79
N LYS A 98 -0.09 -4.21 47.45
CA LYS A 98 0.66 -5.47 47.38
C LYS A 98 0.68 -6.06 45.97
N LEU A 99 -0.46 -6.07 45.28
CA LEU A 99 -0.58 -6.63 43.93
C LEU A 99 0.01 -5.68 42.87
N GLY A 100 -0.06 -4.37 43.08
CA GLY A 100 0.64 -3.39 42.24
C GLY A 100 2.16 -3.58 42.25
N ASN A 101 2.74 -3.83 43.43
CA ASN A 101 4.17 -4.15 43.55
C ASN A 101 4.51 -5.50 42.89
N GLN A 102 3.67 -6.54 43.03
CA GLN A 102 3.86 -7.82 42.32
C GLN A 102 3.81 -7.66 40.80
N LEU A 103 2.88 -6.85 40.28
CA LEU A 103 2.78 -6.54 38.85
C LEU A 103 4.05 -5.85 38.35
N LEU A 104 4.54 -4.83 39.06
CA LEU A 104 5.77 -4.11 38.65
C LEU A 104 7.00 -5.02 38.66
N ARG A 105 7.13 -5.92 39.64
CA ARG A 105 8.20 -6.92 39.70
C ARG A 105 8.12 -7.90 38.53
N ALA A 106 6.94 -8.47 38.28
CA ALA A 106 6.73 -9.42 37.19
C ALA A 106 7.03 -8.76 35.82
N LEU A 107 6.56 -7.54 35.61
CA LEU A 107 6.85 -6.77 34.40
C LEU A 107 8.35 -6.48 34.25
N GLN A 108 9.02 -6.08 35.32
CA GLN A 108 10.46 -5.81 35.28
C GLN A 108 11.26 -7.09 35.00
N GLU A 109 10.87 -8.22 35.56
CA GLU A 109 11.47 -9.52 35.29
C GLU A 109 11.27 -9.95 33.83
N GLN A 110 10.06 -9.77 33.29
CA GLN A 110 9.77 -10.04 31.87
C GLN A 110 10.56 -9.11 30.92
N ARG A 111 10.79 -7.86 31.29
CA ARG A 111 11.62 -6.91 30.52
C ARG A 111 13.09 -7.34 30.50
N VAL A 112 13.63 -7.72 31.64
CA VAL A 112 15.02 -8.18 31.78
C VAL A 112 15.25 -9.51 31.03
N SER A 113 14.26 -10.40 31.07
CA SER A 113 14.35 -11.73 30.45
C SER A 113 13.96 -11.75 28.96
N GLY A 114 13.43 -10.65 28.42
CA GLY A 114 12.98 -10.58 27.03
C GLY A 114 11.71 -11.38 26.75
N THR A 115 10.85 -11.56 27.75
CA THR A 115 9.62 -12.37 27.67
C THR A 115 8.33 -11.54 27.83
N LEU A 116 8.35 -10.28 27.39
CA LEU A 116 7.18 -9.39 27.51
C LEU A 116 6.00 -9.82 26.61
N ASP A 117 6.28 -10.65 25.62
CA ASP A 117 5.34 -11.33 24.73
C ASP A 117 4.58 -12.48 25.41
N LEU A 118 5.12 -13.03 26.51
CA LEU A 118 4.50 -14.13 27.25
C LEU A 118 3.40 -13.63 28.20
N PRO A 119 2.30 -14.38 28.37
CA PRO A 119 1.23 -13.99 29.27
C PRO A 119 1.74 -13.91 30.71
N LEU A 120 1.38 -12.83 31.41
CA LEU A 120 1.62 -12.67 32.84
C LEU A 120 0.96 -13.81 33.65
N PRO A 121 1.44 -14.09 34.88
CA PRO A 121 0.80 -15.06 35.77
C PRO A 121 -0.70 -14.82 35.92
N ALA A 122 -1.49 -15.89 35.87
CA ALA A 122 -2.96 -15.81 35.82
C ALA A 122 -3.59 -15.05 37.00
N GLU A 123 -2.92 -15.00 38.16
CA GLU A 123 -3.35 -14.21 39.33
C GLU A 123 -3.34 -12.70 39.04
N ILE A 124 -2.33 -12.22 38.31
CA ILE A 124 -2.16 -10.81 37.95
C ILE A 124 -3.11 -10.44 36.81
N THR A 125 -3.18 -11.26 35.76
CA THR A 125 -4.03 -11.00 34.57
C THR A 125 -5.52 -10.99 34.89
N ARG A 126 -5.96 -11.71 35.94
CA ARG A 126 -7.37 -11.69 36.39
C ARG A 126 -7.77 -10.38 37.05
N VAL A 127 -6.83 -9.68 37.68
CA VAL A 127 -7.09 -8.49 38.49
C VAL A 127 -6.69 -7.21 37.77
N ALA A 128 -5.63 -7.25 36.96
CA ALA A 128 -5.08 -6.10 36.24
C ALA A 128 -5.52 -6.10 34.75
N PRO A 129 -6.50 -5.27 34.35
CA PRO A 129 -6.82 -5.05 32.94
C PRO A 129 -5.65 -4.46 32.14
N PRO A 130 -5.63 -4.59 30.79
CA PRO A 130 -4.50 -4.21 29.94
C PRO A 130 -3.99 -2.78 30.11
N HIS A 131 -4.89 -1.83 30.39
CA HIS A 131 -4.51 -0.42 30.60
C HIS A 131 -3.64 -0.21 31.84
N ILE A 132 -3.84 -1.03 32.89
CA ILE A 132 -3.04 -0.93 34.12
C ILE A 132 -1.65 -1.53 33.91
N ILE A 133 -1.58 -2.65 33.18
CA ILE A 133 -0.31 -3.27 32.77
C ILE A 133 0.51 -2.26 31.94
N SER A 134 -0.13 -1.56 31.00
CA SER A 134 0.54 -0.53 30.20
C SER A 134 1.02 0.66 31.05
N ALA A 135 0.24 1.10 32.04
CA ALA A 135 0.65 2.18 32.94
C ALA A 135 1.89 1.80 33.76
N GLY A 136 1.95 0.57 34.27
CA GLY A 136 3.11 0.02 34.97
C GLY A 136 4.35 -0.04 34.07
N LEU A 137 4.19 -0.49 32.82
CA LEU A 137 5.27 -0.53 31.83
C LEU A 137 5.80 0.85 31.48
N VAL A 138 4.92 1.83 31.26
CA VAL A 138 5.31 3.22 30.98
C VAL A 138 6.13 3.80 32.15
N TRP A 139 5.68 3.55 33.38
CA TRP A 139 6.41 4.01 34.56
C TRP A 139 7.78 3.34 34.71
N LEU A 140 7.84 2.00 34.51
CA LEU A 140 9.08 1.23 34.54
C LEU A 140 10.09 1.70 33.48
N ARG A 141 9.64 1.99 32.25
CA ARG A 141 10.49 2.52 31.18
C ARG A 141 11.05 3.90 31.51
N THR A 142 10.26 4.72 32.20
CA THR A 142 10.67 6.06 32.63
C THR A 142 11.68 6.01 33.78
N LYS A 143 11.51 5.10 34.73
CA LYS A 143 12.37 5.00 35.93
C LYS A 143 13.60 4.11 35.74
N HIS A 144 13.47 3.04 34.96
CA HIS A 144 14.51 2.07 34.67
C HIS A 144 14.62 1.91 33.14
N PRO A 145 15.32 2.86 32.48
CA PRO A 145 15.58 2.77 31.04
C PRO A 145 16.47 1.55 30.76
N MET A 146 16.04 0.74 29.80
CA MET A 146 16.67 -0.51 29.40
C MET A 146 16.35 -0.74 27.92
N ASP A 147 17.29 -1.35 27.22
CA ASP A 147 17.05 -1.86 25.88
C ASP A 147 16.32 -3.21 25.96
N GLU A 148 14.98 -3.15 25.90
CA GLU A 148 14.11 -4.34 25.91
C GLU A 148 14.33 -5.21 24.67
N ASP A 149 14.68 -4.60 23.53
CA ASP A 149 14.93 -5.31 22.28
C ASP A 149 16.23 -6.13 22.38
N ALA A 150 17.27 -5.60 23.02
CA ALA A 150 18.49 -6.35 23.31
C ALA A 150 18.23 -7.56 24.23
N ALA A 151 17.34 -7.42 25.22
CA ALA A 151 16.95 -8.53 26.10
C ALA A 151 16.19 -9.63 25.33
N ILE A 152 15.28 -9.24 24.41
CA ILE A 152 14.58 -10.17 23.52
C ILE A 152 15.58 -10.91 22.62
N MET A 153 16.50 -10.19 22.00
CA MET A 153 17.52 -10.80 21.14
C MET A 153 18.44 -11.75 21.92
N ALA A 154 18.84 -11.38 23.14
CA ALA A 154 19.63 -12.24 24.01
C ALA A 154 18.88 -13.51 24.46
N ARG A 155 17.55 -13.46 24.53
CA ARG A 155 16.71 -14.65 24.74
C ARG A 155 16.68 -15.52 23.47
N ILE A 156 16.36 -14.94 22.32
CA ILE A 156 16.28 -15.66 21.03
C ILE A 156 17.61 -16.34 20.71
N GLU A 157 18.74 -15.65 20.89
CA GLU A 157 20.09 -16.20 20.63
C GLU A 157 20.46 -17.34 21.60
N ARG A 158 19.87 -17.38 22.81
CA ARG A 158 20.02 -18.51 23.73
C ARG A 158 19.14 -19.68 23.31
N GLU A 159 17.87 -19.42 22.99
CA GLU A 159 16.93 -20.44 22.52
C GLU A 159 17.44 -21.09 21.21
N GLU A 160 17.91 -20.29 20.26
CA GLU A 160 18.49 -20.76 18.99
C GLU A 160 19.74 -21.61 19.23
N ARG A 161 20.65 -21.19 20.12
CA ARG A 161 21.81 -22.01 20.51
C ARG A 161 21.42 -23.34 21.14
N GLU A 162 20.43 -23.33 22.03
CA GLU A 162 19.95 -24.55 22.66
C GLU A 162 19.33 -25.51 21.64
N GLU A 163 18.57 -24.99 20.67
CA GLU A 163 18.01 -25.75 19.55
C GLU A 163 19.10 -26.26 18.60
N GLU A 164 20.07 -25.42 18.24
CA GLU A 164 21.24 -25.82 17.44
C GLU A 164 22.01 -26.94 18.12
N GLU A 165 22.32 -26.82 19.41
CA GLU A 165 22.97 -27.89 20.15
C GLU A 165 22.12 -29.16 20.21
N GLN A 166 20.80 -29.05 20.34
CA GLN A 166 19.91 -30.22 20.28
C GLN A 166 19.91 -30.88 18.91
N LEU A 167 19.90 -30.10 17.83
CA LEU A 167 20.00 -30.60 16.46
C LEU A 167 21.34 -31.25 16.19
N ILE A 168 22.43 -30.65 16.67
CA ILE A 168 23.79 -31.20 16.59
C ILE A 168 23.87 -32.52 17.36
N ARG A 169 23.45 -32.55 18.63
CA ARG A 169 23.40 -33.78 19.45
C ARG A 169 22.59 -34.87 18.75
N ARG A 170 21.43 -34.53 18.19
CA ARG A 170 20.58 -35.47 17.45
C ARG A 170 21.24 -35.95 16.14
N ALA A 171 21.94 -35.08 15.43
CA ALA A 171 22.66 -35.43 14.21
C ALA A 171 23.88 -36.32 14.50
N GLU A 172 24.54 -36.14 15.64
CA GLU A 172 25.59 -37.02 16.16
C GLU A 172 25.05 -38.40 16.53
N GLU A 173 23.94 -38.47 17.26
CA GLU A 173 23.25 -39.72 17.62
C GLU A 173 22.80 -40.52 16.38
N LEU A 174 22.35 -39.82 15.34
CA LEU A 174 21.96 -40.41 14.05
C LEU A 174 23.16 -40.71 13.12
N GLY A 175 24.38 -40.34 13.52
CA GLY A 175 25.59 -40.53 12.73
C GLY A 175 25.68 -39.67 11.46
N LEU A 176 24.79 -38.67 11.31
CA LEU A 176 24.74 -37.75 10.15
C LEU A 176 25.76 -36.61 10.26
N TYR A 177 26.22 -36.32 11.48
CA TYR A 177 27.16 -35.26 11.76
C TYR A 177 28.25 -35.78 12.70
N LYS A 178 29.52 -35.47 12.39
CA LYS A 178 30.64 -35.62 13.32
C LYS A 178 31.24 -34.24 13.51
N PRO A 179 31.36 -33.74 14.75
CA PRO A 179 31.98 -32.46 15.00
C PRO A 179 33.42 -32.51 14.50
N GLN A 180 33.73 -31.60 13.58
CA GLN A 180 35.09 -31.41 13.12
C GLN A 180 35.91 -30.96 14.34
N SER A 181 37.05 -31.60 14.62
CA SER A 181 37.87 -31.32 15.82
C SER A 181 38.53 -29.93 15.83
N GLY A 182 38.04 -29.00 15.01
CA GLY A 182 38.51 -27.62 14.91
C GLY A 182 37.35 -26.65 15.09
N LYS A 183 37.59 -25.55 15.81
CA LYS A 183 36.60 -24.48 15.99
C LYS A 183 36.33 -23.81 14.64
N PHE A 184 35.07 -23.52 14.34
CA PHE A 184 34.72 -22.71 13.17
C PHE A 184 35.36 -21.31 13.32
N GLY A 185 36.30 -20.97 12.44
CA GLY A 185 37.08 -19.73 12.53
C GLY A 185 38.35 -19.81 13.38
N SER A 186 38.76 -20.97 13.90
CA SER A 186 40.17 -21.13 14.25
C SER A 186 40.96 -20.92 12.97
N SER A 187 41.94 -20.00 12.98
CA SER A 187 42.95 -20.01 11.94
C SER A 187 43.40 -21.46 11.82
N THR A 188 43.28 -22.05 10.63
CA THR A 188 44.18 -23.13 10.28
C THR A 188 45.57 -22.49 10.16
N THR A 189 46.11 -21.95 11.25
CA THR A 189 47.48 -22.25 11.62
C THR A 189 47.45 -23.77 11.75
N LYS A 190 47.58 -24.42 10.61
CA LYS A 190 47.90 -25.82 10.53
C LYS A 190 49.23 -25.91 11.26
N GLU A 191 49.18 -26.12 12.57
CA GLU A 191 50.35 -26.44 13.38
C GLU A 191 50.93 -27.71 12.77
N GLY A 192 51.88 -27.52 11.83
CA GLY A 192 52.51 -28.59 11.06
C GLY A 192 52.46 -28.49 9.52
N ASP A 193 51.83 -27.49 8.88
CA ASP A 193 51.94 -27.37 7.41
C ASP A 193 53.33 -26.85 7.02
N VAL A 194 54.13 -27.72 6.42
CA VAL A 194 55.50 -27.45 5.92
C VAL A 194 55.53 -26.29 4.91
N TYR A 195 54.42 -25.98 4.26
CA TYR A 195 54.33 -25.00 3.17
C TYR A 195 53.90 -23.57 3.56
N GLY A 196 53.70 -23.27 4.85
CA GLY A 196 53.34 -21.91 5.31
C GLY A 196 51.97 -21.42 4.81
N SER A 197 51.61 -20.17 5.12
CA SER A 197 50.39 -19.56 4.58
C SER A 197 50.56 -19.28 3.08
N SER A 198 49.71 -19.90 2.24
CA SER A 198 49.71 -19.65 0.80
C SER A 198 49.55 -18.16 0.50
N VAL A 199 50.36 -17.63 -0.43
CA VAL A 199 50.25 -16.25 -0.94
C VAL A 199 48.81 -15.92 -1.36
N LEU A 200 48.08 -16.91 -1.92
CA LEU A 200 46.68 -16.74 -2.32
C LEU A 200 45.74 -16.54 -1.12
N GLU A 201 46.04 -17.16 0.02
CA GLU A 201 45.25 -17.04 1.25
C GLU A 201 45.49 -15.69 1.94
N GLU A 202 46.74 -15.20 1.93
CA GLU A 202 47.05 -13.86 2.40
C GLU A 202 46.38 -12.79 1.53
N VAL A 203 46.44 -12.93 0.20
CA VAL A 203 45.74 -12.05 -0.75
C VAL A 203 44.23 -12.11 -0.53
N ARG A 204 43.65 -13.30 -0.36
CA ARG A 204 42.22 -13.47 -0.04
C ARG A 204 41.85 -12.76 1.26
N ASN A 205 42.61 -12.96 2.33
CA ASN A 205 42.35 -12.33 3.63
C ASN A 205 42.50 -10.81 3.59
N LYS A 206 43.48 -10.31 2.83
CA LYS A 206 43.63 -8.88 2.54
C LYS A 206 42.41 -8.33 1.79
N ASN A 207 41.97 -9.00 0.72
CA ASN A 207 40.79 -8.60 -0.04
C ASN A 207 39.51 -8.65 0.80
N ILE A 208 39.33 -9.67 1.65
CA ILE A 208 38.20 -9.77 2.59
C ILE A 208 38.23 -8.61 3.58
N LYS A 209 39.41 -8.29 4.15
CA LYS A 209 39.58 -7.17 5.09
C LYS A 209 39.30 -5.83 4.43
N GLU A 210 39.76 -5.63 3.19
CA GLU A 210 39.47 -4.44 2.40
C GLU A 210 37.99 -4.31 2.05
N SER A 211 37.33 -5.41 1.68
CA SER A 211 35.88 -5.44 1.42
C SER A 211 35.10 -5.07 2.68
N LYS A 212 35.41 -5.70 3.82
CA LYS A 212 34.77 -5.41 5.12
C LYS A 212 34.96 -3.95 5.54
N LYS A 213 36.18 -3.41 5.44
CA LYS A 213 36.44 -1.99 5.72
C LYS A 213 35.64 -1.07 4.80
N THR A 214 35.53 -1.42 3.52
CA THR A 214 34.76 -0.64 2.55
C THR A 214 33.27 -0.68 2.87
N GLU A 215 32.75 -1.83 3.29
CA GLU A 215 31.36 -2.01 3.73
C GLU A 215 31.05 -1.26 5.03
N GLU A 216 31.93 -1.34 6.04
CA GLU A 216 31.84 -0.58 7.29
C GLU A 216 31.84 0.93 7.04
N LYS A 217 32.73 1.42 6.16
CA LYS A 217 32.76 2.83 5.77
C LYS A 217 31.46 3.27 5.11
N LYS A 218 30.94 2.50 4.16
CA LYS A 218 29.64 2.77 3.52
C LYS A 218 28.48 2.74 4.53
N ARG A 219 28.54 1.86 5.53
CA ARG A 219 27.56 1.78 6.62
C ARG A 219 27.61 3.03 7.51
N GLN A 220 28.80 3.48 7.90
CA GLN A 220 28.98 4.72 8.65
C GLN A 220 28.45 5.92 7.85
N GLU A 221 28.85 6.07 6.59
CA GLU A 221 28.35 7.13 5.71
C GLU A 221 26.81 7.10 5.56
N TRP A 222 26.20 5.91 5.54
CA TRP A 222 24.75 5.73 5.49
C TRP A 222 24.04 6.24 6.76
N LEU A 223 24.58 5.93 7.94
CA LEU A 223 24.05 6.35 9.24
C LEU A 223 24.28 7.85 9.47
N ASP A 224 25.49 8.34 9.21
CA ASP A 224 25.88 9.74 9.38
C ASP A 224 25.07 10.67 8.48
N GLY A 225 24.70 10.21 7.28
CA GLY A 225 23.87 10.97 6.35
C GLY A 225 22.46 11.25 6.86
N GLU A 226 21.95 10.51 7.85
CA GLU A 226 20.67 10.81 8.50
C GLU A 226 20.84 11.79 9.66
N ALA A 227 21.88 11.60 10.49
CA ALA A 227 22.22 12.53 11.56
C ALA A 227 22.39 13.96 11.03
N LYS A 228 23.12 14.12 9.91
CA LYS A 228 23.26 15.41 9.22
C LYS A 228 21.94 16.00 8.73
N ARG A 229 20.99 15.15 8.30
CA ARG A 229 19.68 15.60 7.81
C ARG A 229 18.79 16.08 8.95
N ILE A 230 18.80 15.36 10.08
CA ILE A 230 18.09 15.75 11.29
C ILE A 230 18.63 17.08 11.82
N GLU A 231 19.96 17.23 11.86
CA GLU A 231 20.63 18.48 12.25
C GLU A 231 20.22 19.65 11.33
N GLN A 232 20.18 19.44 10.01
CA GLN A 232 19.70 20.44 9.05
C GLN A 232 18.24 20.84 9.28
N LEU A 233 17.36 19.86 9.53
CA LEU A 233 15.95 20.11 9.80
C LEU A 233 15.77 20.87 11.13
N GLN A 234 16.53 20.52 12.16
CA GLN A 234 16.55 21.24 13.43
C GLN A 234 17.02 22.69 13.25
N ALA A 235 18.12 22.91 12.52
CA ALA A 235 18.62 24.25 12.23
C ALA A 235 17.62 25.09 11.40
N GLN A 236 16.91 24.47 10.45
CA GLN A 236 15.83 25.13 9.72
C GLN A 236 14.64 25.47 10.62
N ALA A 237 14.22 24.54 11.49
CA ALA A 237 13.15 24.76 12.44
C ALA A 237 13.50 25.90 13.41
N GLU A 238 14.74 25.98 13.90
CA GLU A 238 15.20 27.09 14.75
C GLU A 238 15.16 28.45 14.04
N LYS A 239 15.59 28.51 12.78
CA LYS A 239 15.46 29.74 11.97
C LYS A 239 14.01 30.17 11.77
N LEU A 240 13.08 29.22 11.64
CA LEU A 240 11.66 29.47 11.41
C LEU A 240 10.86 29.73 12.70
N LYS A 241 11.35 29.29 13.88
CA LYS A 241 10.73 29.55 15.19
C LYS A 241 10.53 31.04 15.49
N GLY A 242 11.31 31.93 14.88
CA GLY A 242 11.14 33.38 14.99
C GLY A 242 9.93 33.95 14.22
N ILE A 243 9.35 33.18 13.28
CA ILE A 243 8.31 33.67 12.34
C ILE A 243 6.98 32.92 12.53
N GLN A 244 6.99 31.64 12.94
CA GLN A 244 5.77 30.87 13.22
C GLN A 244 6.01 29.73 14.22
N LYS A 245 5.00 29.38 15.02
CA LYS A 245 5.05 28.18 15.90
C LYS A 245 5.07 26.92 15.04
N TYR A 246 6.24 26.28 14.96
CA TYR A 246 6.42 25.00 14.29
C TYR A 246 5.99 23.85 15.21
N GLU A 247 5.21 22.90 14.69
CA GLU A 247 4.72 21.75 15.46
C GLU A 247 5.79 20.64 15.46
N PRO A 248 6.31 20.23 16.64
CA PRO A 248 7.48 19.34 16.74
C PRO A 248 7.22 17.90 16.26
N GLN A 249 5.98 17.50 16.04
CA GLN A 249 5.61 16.12 15.66
C GLN A 249 6.23 15.69 14.32
N ALA A 250 6.37 16.59 13.34
CA ALA A 250 6.96 16.27 12.04
C ALA A 250 8.46 15.91 12.10
N LEU A 251 9.17 16.35 13.15
CA LEU A 251 10.56 15.97 13.43
C LEU A 251 10.65 14.63 14.18
N THR A 252 9.62 14.29 14.96
CA THR A 252 9.57 13.08 15.79
C THR A 252 9.16 11.83 15.00
N GLU A 253 8.46 11.99 13.87
CA GLU A 253 7.97 10.89 13.03
C GLU A 253 8.98 10.39 11.98
N ALA A 254 10.16 11.01 11.88
CA ALA A 254 11.22 10.53 10.99
C ALA A 254 11.83 9.24 11.56
N HIS A 255 11.34 8.09 11.11
CA HIS A 255 11.93 6.80 11.48
C HIS A 255 13.43 6.77 11.14
N PRO A 256 14.31 6.34 12.06
CA PRO A 256 15.75 6.29 11.79
C PRO A 256 16.04 5.37 10.60
N ARG A 257 17.10 5.68 9.84
CA ARG A 257 17.57 4.77 8.80
C ARG A 257 17.88 3.41 9.42
N ALA A 258 17.33 2.37 8.82
CA ALA A 258 17.59 1.01 9.22
C ALA A 258 19.05 0.68 8.98
N ASP A 259 19.66 0.01 9.96
CA ASP A 259 21.01 -0.51 9.83
C ASP A 259 21.01 -1.61 8.74
N PRO A 260 21.80 -1.48 7.66
CA PRO A 260 21.87 -2.49 6.60
C PRO A 260 22.25 -3.89 7.10
N THR A 261 23.03 -3.99 8.17
CA THR A 261 23.42 -5.28 8.76
C THR A 261 22.30 -5.96 9.54
N GLN A 262 21.48 -5.18 10.26
CA GLN A 262 20.39 -5.72 11.08
C GLN A 262 19.09 -5.93 10.28
N ARG A 263 18.79 -5.00 9.36
CA ARG A 263 17.54 -4.99 8.57
C ARG A 263 17.85 -4.70 7.09
N PRO A 264 18.50 -5.64 6.38
CA PRO A 264 19.00 -5.41 5.02
C PRO A 264 17.90 -5.02 4.04
N ALA A 265 16.72 -5.67 4.12
CA ALA A 265 15.60 -5.37 3.23
C ALA A 265 15.05 -3.94 3.44
N LEU A 266 14.86 -3.52 4.70
CA LEU A 266 14.35 -2.18 5.01
C LEU A 266 15.35 -1.09 4.64
N ALA A 267 16.64 -1.30 4.95
CA ALA A 267 17.71 -0.38 4.57
C ALA A 267 17.82 -0.24 3.06
N TRP A 268 17.70 -1.35 2.32
CA TRP A 268 17.65 -1.33 0.86
C TRP A 268 16.46 -0.54 0.32
N ILE A 269 15.24 -0.76 0.87
CA ILE A 269 14.04 0.00 0.50
C ILE A 269 14.24 1.49 0.76
N GLN A 270 14.72 1.87 1.95
CA GLN A 270 14.99 3.25 2.32
C GLN A 270 16.03 3.88 1.40
N GLN A 271 17.09 3.15 1.03
CA GLN A 271 18.12 3.64 0.13
C GLN A 271 17.53 3.95 -1.26
N LYS A 272 16.65 3.08 -1.77
CA LYS A 272 15.94 3.32 -3.03
C LYS A 272 14.98 4.49 -2.92
N HIS A 273 14.29 4.65 -1.80
CA HIS A 273 13.41 5.79 -1.54
C HIS A 273 14.18 7.11 -1.54
N VAL A 274 15.27 7.22 -0.77
CA VAL A 274 16.12 8.43 -0.73
C VAL A 274 16.66 8.77 -2.12
N LYS A 275 17.16 7.77 -2.85
CA LYS A 275 17.65 7.93 -4.23
C LYS A 275 16.55 8.29 -5.24
N ALA A 276 15.29 8.03 -4.94
CA ALA A 276 14.15 8.39 -5.77
C ALA A 276 13.56 9.76 -5.41
N THR A 277 13.89 10.29 -4.22
CA THR A 277 13.41 11.58 -3.70
C THR A 277 14.50 12.65 -3.67
N SER A 278 15.78 12.32 -3.91
CA SER A 278 16.88 13.28 -3.97
C SER A 278 16.71 14.22 -5.17
N THR A 279 16.17 15.42 -4.94
CA THR A 279 15.90 16.41 -5.98
C THR A 279 17.12 17.29 -6.26
N THR A 280 17.30 17.66 -7.53
CA THR A 280 18.12 18.82 -7.97
C THR A 280 17.55 20.15 -7.42
N ASP A 281 18.38 21.19 -7.35
CA ASP A 281 18.04 22.56 -6.89
C ASP A 281 16.84 23.17 -7.65
N ALA A 282 15.62 22.82 -7.23
CA ALA A 282 14.38 23.27 -7.87
C ALA A 282 13.95 24.69 -7.41
N SER A 283 14.67 25.26 -6.45
CA SER A 283 14.50 26.64 -5.95
C SER A 283 14.82 27.70 -7.00
N LYS A 284 15.61 27.37 -8.03
CA LYS A 284 16.07 28.30 -9.08
C LYS A 284 15.10 28.40 -10.27
N LEU A 285 14.02 27.61 -10.30
CA LEU A 285 13.10 27.55 -11.45
C LEU A 285 12.07 28.67 -11.43
N THR A 286 12.05 29.48 -12.50
CA THR A 286 11.01 30.49 -12.77
C THR A 286 9.67 29.85 -13.09
N THR A 287 8.57 30.59 -12.87
CA THR A 287 7.20 30.14 -13.18
C THR A 287 7.07 29.67 -14.64
N THR A 288 7.63 30.43 -15.59
CA THR A 288 7.62 30.07 -17.01
C THR A 288 8.41 28.79 -17.28
N GLY A 289 9.57 28.62 -16.64
CA GLY A 289 10.37 27.40 -16.75
C GLY A 289 9.67 26.16 -16.20
N ARG A 290 8.73 26.33 -15.27
CA ARG A 290 7.88 25.25 -14.76
C ARG A 290 6.74 24.90 -15.72
N LEU A 291 6.06 25.92 -16.26
CA LEU A 291 4.82 25.72 -17.02
C LEU A 291 5.05 25.40 -18.50
N LEU A 292 5.98 26.08 -19.16
CA LEU A 292 6.13 26.03 -20.62
C LEU A 292 6.46 24.63 -21.15
N PRO A 293 7.38 23.85 -20.54
CA PRO A 293 7.68 22.50 -21.02
C PRO A 293 6.47 21.56 -20.91
N SER A 294 5.74 21.62 -19.80
CA SER A 294 4.53 20.81 -19.59
C SER A 294 3.42 21.21 -20.55
N LEU A 295 3.24 22.51 -20.79
CA LEU A 295 2.28 23.02 -21.78
C LEU A 295 2.59 22.51 -23.19
N ALA A 296 3.87 22.49 -23.59
CA ALA A 296 4.29 21.95 -24.88
C ALA A 296 3.95 20.46 -25.03
N VAL A 297 4.16 19.65 -23.97
CA VAL A 297 3.77 18.23 -23.98
C VAL A 297 2.26 18.06 -24.07
N VAL A 298 1.46 18.90 -23.41
CA VAL A 298 0.00 18.88 -23.51
C VAL A 298 -0.44 19.21 -24.94
N ALA A 299 0.09 20.29 -25.52
CA ALA A 299 -0.22 20.68 -26.90
C ALA A 299 0.13 19.56 -27.89
N LEU A 300 1.29 18.92 -27.71
CA LEU A 300 1.69 17.76 -28.50
C LEU A 300 0.70 16.60 -28.32
N THR A 301 0.29 16.31 -27.08
CA THR A 301 -0.65 15.22 -26.76
C THR A 301 -2.02 15.47 -27.39
N LEU A 302 -2.52 16.72 -27.35
CA LEU A 302 -3.77 17.12 -28.00
C LEU A 302 -3.67 16.99 -29.52
N GLY A 303 -2.57 17.46 -30.12
CA GLY A 303 -2.34 17.36 -31.57
C GLY A 303 -2.25 15.91 -32.05
N LEU A 304 -1.51 15.05 -31.33
CA LEU A 304 -1.41 13.62 -31.62
C LEU A 304 -2.75 12.90 -31.43
N SER A 305 -3.51 13.26 -30.40
CA SER A 305 -4.84 12.69 -30.14
C SER A 305 -5.83 13.06 -31.25
N TYR A 306 -5.82 14.32 -31.70
CA TYR A 306 -6.62 14.77 -32.83
C TYR A 306 -6.24 14.04 -34.12
N TYR A 307 -4.95 13.98 -34.43
CA TYR A 307 -4.46 13.25 -35.61
C TYR A 307 -4.84 11.76 -35.56
N PHE A 308 -4.70 11.12 -34.39
CA PHE A 308 -5.09 9.73 -34.20
C PHE A 308 -6.60 9.53 -34.39
N SER A 309 -7.45 10.40 -33.84
CA SER A 309 -8.91 10.34 -34.03
C SER A 309 -9.31 10.43 -35.50
N GLU A 310 -8.68 11.31 -36.29
CA GLU A 310 -9.00 11.47 -37.72
C GLU A 310 -8.44 10.35 -38.61
N SER A 311 -7.27 9.78 -38.25
CA SER A 311 -6.59 8.76 -39.07
C SER A 311 -6.93 7.32 -38.69
N TYR A 312 -7.60 7.10 -37.56
CA TYR A 312 -7.87 5.76 -37.06
C TYR A 312 -9.03 5.08 -37.78
N GLU A 313 -8.75 3.97 -38.45
CA GLU A 313 -9.75 3.04 -38.96
C GLU A 313 -9.85 1.80 -38.07
N ALA A 314 -11.07 1.39 -37.76
CA ALA A 314 -11.30 0.23 -36.89
C ALA A 314 -10.99 -1.09 -37.64
N PRO A 315 -10.17 -1.99 -37.07
CA PRO A 315 -9.87 -3.26 -37.72
C PRO A 315 -11.10 -4.17 -37.77
N LEU A 316 -11.19 -4.94 -38.85
CA LEU A 316 -12.17 -6.01 -39.02
C LEU A 316 -12.07 -7.01 -37.86
N ASN A 317 -13.19 -7.62 -37.46
CA ASN A 317 -13.22 -8.56 -36.32
C ASN A 317 -12.21 -9.72 -36.47
N SER A 318 -12.04 -10.24 -37.69
CA SER A 318 -11.11 -11.36 -38.00
C SER A 318 -9.63 -11.01 -37.85
N GLN A 319 -9.27 -9.73 -37.90
CA GLN A 319 -7.88 -9.24 -37.81
C GLN A 319 -7.48 -8.85 -36.38
N ARG A 320 -8.40 -8.97 -35.41
CA ARG A 320 -8.13 -8.60 -34.02
C ARG A 320 -7.39 -9.74 -33.30
N MET A 321 -6.49 -9.39 -32.38
CA MET A 321 -5.81 -10.37 -31.51
C MET A 321 -6.80 -11.19 -30.68
N TRP A 322 -7.90 -10.57 -30.25
CA TRP A 322 -9.02 -11.22 -29.56
C TRP A 322 -10.33 -10.93 -30.30
N PRO A 323 -10.69 -11.74 -31.31
CA PRO A 323 -11.89 -11.55 -32.12
C PRO A 323 -13.20 -11.64 -31.32
N ASP A 324 -13.22 -12.48 -30.27
CA ASP A 324 -14.42 -12.79 -29.50
C ASP A 324 -14.81 -11.70 -28.49
N ILE A 325 -13.93 -10.72 -28.26
CA ILE A 325 -14.13 -9.65 -27.28
C ILE A 325 -14.63 -8.39 -28.00
N ASN A 326 -15.66 -7.74 -27.45
CA ASN A 326 -16.12 -6.44 -27.97
C ASN A 326 -14.97 -5.42 -27.95
N LEU A 327 -14.86 -4.61 -29.00
CA LEU A 327 -13.78 -3.63 -29.17
C LEU A 327 -13.68 -2.65 -27.99
N ALA A 328 -14.82 -2.23 -27.44
CA ALA A 328 -14.86 -1.38 -26.24
C ALA A 328 -14.22 -2.06 -25.03
N ALA A 329 -14.58 -3.33 -24.79
CA ALA A 329 -14.04 -4.10 -23.68
C ALA A 329 -12.53 -4.33 -23.85
N ALA A 330 -12.06 -4.60 -25.08
CA ALA A 330 -10.63 -4.74 -25.37
C ALA A 330 -9.85 -3.44 -25.08
N THR A 331 -10.34 -2.30 -25.53
CA THR A 331 -9.71 -0.99 -25.28
C THR A 331 -9.66 -0.66 -23.78
N LEU A 332 -10.77 -0.84 -23.07
CA LEU A 332 -10.83 -0.57 -21.63
C LEU A 332 -9.98 -1.54 -20.83
N THR A 333 -9.96 -2.83 -21.19
CA THR A 333 -9.10 -3.83 -20.55
C THR A 333 -7.63 -3.45 -20.72
N ALA A 334 -7.22 -2.91 -21.88
CA ALA A 334 -5.87 -2.42 -22.08
C ALA A 334 -5.54 -1.21 -21.18
N ILE A 335 -6.44 -0.22 -21.08
CA ILE A 335 -6.24 0.95 -20.21
C ILE A 335 -6.21 0.54 -18.73
N VAL A 336 -7.13 -0.33 -18.31
CA VAL A 336 -7.17 -0.88 -16.95
C VAL A 336 -5.90 -1.67 -16.66
N GLY A 337 -5.48 -2.54 -17.58
CA GLY A 337 -4.24 -3.31 -17.49
C GLY A 337 -3.00 -2.43 -17.36
N LEU A 338 -2.93 -1.32 -18.10
CA LEU A 338 -1.84 -0.35 -18.00
C LEU A 338 -1.81 0.31 -16.61
N ASN A 339 -2.95 0.78 -16.11
CA ASN A 339 -3.06 1.38 -14.77
C ASN A 339 -2.70 0.37 -13.66
N VAL A 340 -3.18 -0.88 -13.77
CA VAL A 340 -2.83 -1.96 -12.84
C VAL A 340 -1.33 -2.28 -12.91
N GLY A 341 -0.75 -2.32 -14.12
CA GLY A 341 0.69 -2.53 -14.30
C GLY A 341 1.53 -1.44 -13.64
N VAL A 342 1.17 -0.17 -13.81
CA VAL A 342 1.83 0.95 -13.13
C VAL A 342 1.64 0.88 -11.61
N PHE A 343 0.44 0.51 -11.14
CA PHE A 343 0.17 0.29 -9.72
C PHE A 343 1.04 -0.83 -9.11
N LEU A 344 1.27 -1.92 -9.84
CA LEU A 344 2.17 -3.00 -9.42
C LEU A 344 3.63 -2.55 -9.47
N LEU A 345 4.03 -1.75 -10.47
CA LEU A 345 5.37 -1.15 -10.52
C LEU A 345 5.63 -0.24 -9.32
N TRP A 346 4.62 0.43 -8.77
CA TRP A 346 4.75 1.16 -7.50
C TRP A 346 5.11 0.26 -6.30
N LYS A 347 4.89 -1.06 -6.39
CA LYS A 347 5.32 -2.03 -5.38
C LYS A 347 6.74 -2.55 -5.59
N PHE A 348 7.39 -2.16 -6.69
CA PHE A 348 8.73 -2.58 -7.05
C PHE A 348 9.75 -1.42 -6.85
N PRO A 349 10.56 -1.42 -5.77
CA PRO A 349 11.44 -0.31 -5.43
C PRO A 349 12.42 0.16 -6.51
N PRO A 350 12.96 -0.72 -7.38
CA PRO A 350 13.80 -0.29 -8.50
C PRO A 350 13.08 0.64 -9.50
N ALA A 351 11.75 0.54 -9.64
CA ALA A 351 10.97 1.39 -10.54
C ALA A 351 10.67 2.78 -9.97
N TRP A 352 10.81 3.01 -8.65
CA TRP A 352 10.42 4.27 -8.01
C TRP A 352 11.10 5.52 -8.58
N ARG A 353 12.35 5.41 -9.03
CA ARG A 353 13.04 6.52 -9.69
C ARG A 353 12.34 6.96 -10.97
N LEU A 354 11.91 5.98 -11.79
CA LEU A 354 11.18 6.24 -13.03
C LEU A 354 9.80 6.81 -12.71
N LEU A 355 9.11 6.19 -11.74
CA LEU A 355 7.74 6.55 -11.39
C LEU A 355 7.64 7.93 -10.71
N ASN A 356 8.54 8.27 -9.79
CA ASN A 356 8.59 9.60 -9.19
C ASN A 356 8.89 10.68 -10.24
N LYS A 357 9.66 10.35 -11.28
CA LYS A 357 10.05 11.30 -12.33
C LYS A 357 8.94 11.53 -13.36
N TYR A 358 8.25 10.47 -13.79
CA TYR A 358 7.32 10.53 -14.93
C TYR A 358 5.86 10.21 -14.59
N PHE A 359 5.57 9.65 -13.42
CA PHE A 359 4.23 9.19 -13.02
C PHE A 359 3.69 9.90 -11.77
N ILE A 360 4.39 10.93 -11.29
CA ILE A 360 3.89 11.88 -10.30
C ILE A 360 4.08 13.28 -10.86
N ASN A 361 3.04 14.10 -10.77
CA ASN A 361 3.17 15.51 -11.08
C ASN A 361 3.45 16.30 -9.79
N VAL A 362 4.65 16.89 -9.72
CA VAL A 362 5.10 17.66 -8.55
C VAL A 362 5.39 19.09 -8.97
N PRO A 363 4.64 20.09 -8.46
CA PRO A 363 4.86 21.47 -8.86
C PRO A 363 6.23 22.04 -8.46
N TYR A 364 6.84 21.49 -7.40
CA TYR A 364 8.16 21.89 -6.92
C TYR A 364 9.28 21.58 -7.92
N TYR A 365 9.29 20.40 -8.54
CA TYR A 365 10.26 19.96 -9.55
C TYR A 365 9.55 19.32 -10.75
N PRO A 366 8.92 20.12 -11.62
CA PRO A 366 8.08 19.59 -12.67
C PRO A 366 8.90 18.88 -13.74
N HIS A 367 8.41 17.73 -14.20
CA HIS A 367 8.89 17.04 -15.38
C HIS A 367 7.81 17.07 -16.44
N ALA A 368 8.15 17.58 -17.63
CA ALA A 368 7.17 17.82 -18.69
C ALA A 368 6.37 16.56 -19.11
N ALA A 369 6.98 15.37 -19.07
CA ALA A 369 6.27 14.14 -19.41
C ALA A 369 5.34 13.64 -18.29
N SER A 370 5.44 14.16 -17.07
CA SER A 370 4.63 13.70 -15.95
C SER A 370 3.16 14.12 -16.05
N VAL A 371 2.82 15.15 -16.83
CA VAL A 371 1.42 15.52 -17.10
C VAL A 371 0.64 14.43 -17.85
N VAL A 372 1.33 13.55 -18.59
CA VAL A 372 0.69 12.40 -19.26
C VAL A 372 0.85 11.14 -18.42
N GLY A 373 2.05 10.87 -17.90
CA GLY A 373 2.30 9.64 -17.14
C GLY A 373 1.51 9.56 -15.83
N SER A 374 1.24 10.69 -15.16
CA SER A 374 0.45 10.70 -13.92
C SER A 374 -1.00 10.25 -14.11
N VAL A 375 -1.55 10.35 -15.33
CA VAL A 375 -2.91 9.87 -15.66
C VAL A 375 -3.03 8.36 -15.45
N PHE A 376 -1.93 7.61 -15.62
CA PHE A 376 -1.89 6.15 -15.48
C PHE A 376 -1.38 5.68 -14.11
N SER A 377 -1.25 6.58 -13.14
CA SER A 377 -0.54 6.32 -11.88
C SER A 377 -1.49 6.32 -10.68
N HIS A 378 -1.41 5.28 -9.86
CA HIS A 378 -2.16 5.15 -8.60
C HIS A 378 -1.28 4.53 -7.52
N GLN A 379 -1.36 5.03 -6.28
CA GLN A 379 -0.60 4.49 -5.14
C GLN A 379 -1.45 3.67 -4.17
N GLN A 380 -2.76 3.97 -4.08
CA GLN A 380 -3.72 3.33 -3.19
C GLN A 380 -4.71 2.46 -3.98
N LEU A 381 -4.98 1.24 -3.49
CA LEU A 381 -5.88 0.30 -4.17
C LEU A 381 -7.31 0.84 -4.29
N ARG A 382 -7.83 1.50 -3.24
CA ARG A 382 -9.15 2.14 -3.26
C ARG A 382 -9.28 3.16 -4.38
N HIS A 383 -8.24 4.00 -4.58
CA HIS A 383 -8.24 5.04 -5.60
C HIS A 383 -8.16 4.45 -7.02
N LEU A 384 -7.37 3.39 -7.21
CA LEU A 384 -7.35 2.64 -8.48
C LEU A 384 -8.72 2.00 -8.74
N GLY A 385 -9.26 1.28 -7.75
CA GLY A 385 -10.53 0.56 -7.87
C GLY A 385 -11.71 1.46 -8.23
N SER A 386 -11.84 2.63 -7.57
CA SER A 386 -12.92 3.57 -7.87
C SER A 386 -12.80 4.17 -9.27
N ASN A 387 -11.59 4.52 -9.71
CA ASN A 387 -11.35 5.04 -11.06
C ASN A 387 -11.65 4.00 -12.14
N MET A 388 -11.11 2.78 -11.99
CA MET A 388 -11.32 1.72 -12.97
C MET A 388 -12.79 1.28 -13.03
N PHE A 389 -13.50 1.32 -11.90
CA PHE A 389 -14.93 1.06 -11.85
C PHE A 389 -15.72 2.07 -12.71
N ILE A 390 -15.53 3.38 -12.49
CA ILE A 390 -16.23 4.41 -13.25
C ILE A 390 -15.86 4.34 -14.74
N LEU A 391 -14.56 4.18 -15.04
CA LEU A 391 -14.06 4.04 -16.40
C LEU A 391 -14.69 2.84 -17.12
N TRP A 392 -14.84 1.70 -16.45
CA TRP A 392 -15.42 0.51 -17.06
C TRP A 392 -16.88 0.71 -17.46
N PHE A 393 -17.70 1.29 -16.58
CA PHE A 393 -19.13 1.44 -16.86
C PHE A 393 -19.44 2.61 -17.79
N VAL A 394 -18.89 3.80 -17.52
CA VAL A 394 -19.18 4.99 -18.32
C VAL A 394 -18.32 5.02 -19.58
N GLY A 395 -17.05 4.64 -19.47
CA GLY A 395 -16.15 4.59 -20.61
C GLY A 395 -16.58 3.57 -21.65
N LYS A 396 -17.18 2.43 -21.26
CA LYS A 396 -17.71 1.46 -22.23
C LYS A 396 -18.86 2.06 -23.03
N LYS A 397 -19.80 2.73 -22.36
CA LYS A 397 -20.93 3.39 -23.03
C LYS A 397 -20.42 4.44 -24.01
N LEU A 398 -19.57 5.36 -23.53
CA LEU A 398 -19.00 6.39 -24.40
C LEU A 398 -18.25 5.78 -25.59
N HIS A 399 -17.42 4.75 -25.37
CA HIS A 399 -16.71 4.08 -26.45
C HIS A 399 -17.66 3.43 -27.45
N ASP A 400 -18.76 2.81 -27.00
CA ASP A 400 -19.78 2.25 -27.89
C ASP A 400 -20.46 3.37 -28.73
N ASP A 401 -20.55 4.60 -28.21
CA ASP A 401 -21.16 5.75 -28.91
C ASP A 401 -20.23 6.44 -29.94
N ILE A 402 -18.95 6.65 -29.57
CA ILE A 402 -18.00 7.44 -30.39
C ILE A 402 -16.95 6.59 -31.10
N GLY A 403 -16.80 5.32 -30.72
CA GLY A 403 -15.79 4.42 -31.26
C GLY A 403 -14.40 4.56 -30.61
N ARG A 404 -13.48 3.68 -31.01
CA ARG A 404 -12.17 3.51 -30.34
C ARG A 404 -11.21 4.69 -30.51
N GLY A 405 -11.10 5.24 -31.72
CA GLY A 405 -10.19 6.34 -32.03
C GLY A 405 -10.51 7.57 -31.19
N ASP A 406 -11.75 8.04 -31.29
CA ASP A 406 -12.26 9.19 -30.54
C ASP A 406 -12.20 8.95 -29.02
N PHE A 407 -12.52 7.75 -28.55
CA PHE A 407 -12.45 7.43 -27.12
C PHE A 407 -11.03 7.57 -26.53
N ILE A 408 -10.03 7.01 -27.22
CA ILE A 408 -8.63 7.11 -26.77
C ILE A 408 -8.17 8.58 -26.82
N ALA A 409 -8.52 9.30 -27.89
CA ALA A 409 -8.19 10.71 -28.04
C ALA A 409 -8.79 11.55 -26.90
N VAL A 410 -10.06 11.33 -26.56
CA VAL A 410 -10.74 12.01 -25.45
C VAL A 410 -10.09 11.68 -24.10
N TYR A 411 -9.81 10.41 -23.82
CA TYR A 411 -9.20 9.99 -22.56
C TYR A 411 -7.81 10.64 -22.35
N LEU A 412 -6.95 10.59 -23.37
CA LEU A 412 -5.61 11.18 -23.30
C LEU A 412 -5.65 12.72 -23.25
N SER A 413 -6.49 13.34 -24.09
CA SER A 413 -6.61 14.80 -24.15
C SER A 413 -7.16 15.38 -22.85
N ALA A 414 -8.26 14.81 -22.34
CA ALA A 414 -8.86 15.25 -21.09
C ALA A 414 -7.92 15.01 -19.90
N GLY A 415 -7.22 13.87 -19.85
CA GLY A 415 -6.26 13.55 -18.80
C GLY A 415 -5.08 14.50 -18.76
N ALA A 416 -4.44 14.74 -19.91
CA ALA A 416 -3.29 15.65 -20.02
C ALA A 416 -3.69 17.10 -19.70
N PHE A 417 -4.82 17.56 -20.24
CA PHE A 417 -5.34 18.91 -19.98
C PHE A 417 -5.69 19.09 -18.50
N ALA A 418 -6.47 18.17 -17.90
CA ALA A 418 -6.85 18.20 -16.50
C ALA A 418 -5.64 18.26 -15.56
N THR A 419 -4.65 17.41 -15.81
CA THR A 419 -3.42 17.35 -15.02
C THR A 419 -2.63 18.66 -15.13
N PHE A 420 -2.51 19.21 -16.33
CA PHE A 420 -1.84 20.48 -16.54
C PHE A 420 -2.58 21.66 -15.92
N SER A 421 -3.91 21.72 -16.00
CA SER A 421 -4.69 22.79 -15.37
C SER A 421 -4.50 22.81 -13.86
N SER A 422 -4.60 21.65 -13.19
CA SER A 422 -4.34 21.55 -11.74
C SER A 422 -2.90 21.97 -11.40
N PHE A 423 -1.93 21.54 -12.21
CA PHE A 423 -0.53 21.94 -12.06
C PHE A 423 -0.30 23.43 -12.23
N ALA A 424 -0.86 24.03 -13.28
CA ALA A 424 -0.73 25.45 -13.57
C ALA A 424 -1.32 26.29 -12.43
N ILE A 425 -2.51 25.94 -11.95
CA ILE A 425 -3.15 26.60 -10.80
C ILE A 425 -2.25 26.52 -9.57
N ARG A 426 -1.70 25.34 -9.24
CA ARG A 426 -0.81 25.17 -8.07
C ARG A 426 0.48 25.98 -8.17
N VAL A 427 1.07 26.05 -9.37
CA VAL A 427 2.28 26.86 -9.62
C VAL A 427 1.95 28.35 -9.50
N LEU A 428 0.84 28.82 -10.08
CA LEU A 428 0.43 30.22 -10.04
C LEU A 428 -0.01 30.66 -8.62
N SER A 429 -0.60 29.76 -7.85
CA SER A 429 -0.96 29.98 -6.44
C SER A 429 0.19 29.72 -5.46
N ASN A 430 1.42 29.52 -5.95
CA ASN A 430 2.62 29.24 -5.15
C ASN A 430 2.47 28.07 -4.14
N THR A 431 1.60 27.11 -4.44
CA THR A 431 1.33 25.93 -3.60
C THR A 431 2.11 24.74 -4.15
N LEU A 432 3.43 24.74 -3.91
CA LEU A 432 4.34 23.85 -4.63
C LEU A 432 4.50 22.44 -4.02
N THR A 433 4.03 22.22 -2.79
CA THR A 433 4.23 20.99 -2.01
C THR A 433 3.21 19.89 -2.30
N VAL A 434 2.09 20.23 -2.96
CA VAL A 434 1.01 19.27 -3.20
C VAL A 434 1.23 18.61 -4.55
N SER A 435 1.49 17.30 -4.54
CA SER A 435 1.58 16.47 -5.75
C SER A 435 0.21 15.93 -6.17
N SER A 436 0.07 15.53 -7.43
CA SER A 436 -1.14 14.88 -7.95
C SER A 436 -0.80 13.72 -8.88
N LEU A 437 -1.64 12.69 -8.85
CA LEU A 437 -1.60 11.50 -9.70
C LEU A 437 -2.98 10.85 -9.74
N GLY A 438 -3.33 10.23 -10.87
CA GLY A 438 -4.56 9.47 -11.05
C GLY A 438 -5.27 9.75 -12.36
N ALA A 439 -6.02 8.75 -12.81
CA ALA A 439 -6.87 8.81 -14.01
C ALA A 439 -8.12 9.68 -13.86
N SER A 440 -8.39 10.24 -12.67
CA SER A 440 -9.70 10.81 -12.35
C SER A 440 -10.06 12.02 -13.21
N GLY A 441 -9.11 12.91 -13.53
CA GLY A 441 -9.34 14.02 -14.46
C GLY A 441 -9.71 13.56 -15.88
N ALA A 442 -9.07 12.49 -16.38
CA ALA A 442 -9.44 11.87 -17.67
C ALA A 442 -10.85 11.28 -17.63
N ILE A 443 -11.18 10.60 -16.52
CA ILE A 443 -12.50 10.00 -16.30
C ILE A 443 -13.57 11.08 -16.18
N SER A 444 -13.31 12.20 -15.50
CA SER A 444 -14.21 13.35 -15.46
C SER A 444 -14.53 13.86 -16.87
N GLY A 445 -13.54 13.92 -17.76
CA GLY A 445 -13.76 14.25 -19.17
C GLY A 445 -14.61 13.23 -19.92
N VAL A 446 -14.35 11.94 -19.73
CA VAL A 446 -15.17 10.84 -20.30
C VAL A 446 -16.62 10.93 -19.81
N VAL A 447 -16.84 11.14 -18.51
CA VAL A 447 -18.18 11.29 -17.91
C VAL A 447 -18.89 12.51 -18.47
N ALA A 448 -18.22 13.67 -18.51
CA ALA A 448 -18.80 14.90 -19.05
C ALA A 448 -19.19 14.74 -20.52
N MET A 449 -18.31 14.19 -21.35
CA MET A 449 -18.60 13.99 -22.76
C MET A 449 -19.82 13.07 -22.94
N TRP A 450 -19.87 11.94 -22.22
CA TRP A 450 -21.00 11.03 -22.29
C TRP A 450 -22.32 11.71 -21.89
N CYS A 451 -22.31 12.51 -20.81
CA CYS A 451 -23.48 13.27 -20.37
C CYS A 451 -23.91 14.33 -21.40
N ILE A 452 -22.96 14.97 -22.07
CA ILE A 452 -23.25 15.94 -23.13
C ILE A 452 -23.83 15.25 -24.36
N LEU A 453 -23.32 14.08 -24.76
CA LEU A 453 -23.90 13.27 -25.84
C LEU A 453 -25.37 12.95 -25.56
N HIS A 454 -25.66 12.55 -24.32
CA HIS A 454 -26.98 12.13 -23.85
C HIS A 454 -27.73 13.24 -23.09
N SER A 455 -27.51 14.50 -23.45
CA SER A 455 -27.98 15.67 -22.68
C SER A 455 -29.50 15.68 -22.44
N ASN A 456 -30.28 15.13 -23.37
CA ASN A 456 -31.75 15.09 -23.32
C ASN A 456 -32.29 13.71 -22.94
N GLU A 457 -31.42 12.71 -22.80
CA GLU A 457 -31.84 11.34 -22.50
C GLU A 457 -31.87 11.11 -21.00
N ARG A 458 -32.81 10.27 -20.55
CA ARG A 458 -32.93 9.89 -19.14
C ARG A 458 -31.87 8.86 -18.79
N LEU A 459 -30.80 9.32 -18.15
CA LEU A 459 -29.72 8.49 -17.67
C LEU A 459 -30.09 7.86 -16.33
N THR A 460 -29.78 6.58 -16.19
CA THR A 460 -29.93 5.83 -14.94
C THR A 460 -28.60 5.24 -14.51
N ILE A 461 -28.47 5.04 -13.19
CA ILE A 461 -27.30 4.44 -12.58
C ILE A 461 -27.42 2.92 -12.71
N ALA A 462 -26.51 2.28 -13.44
CA ALA A 462 -26.62 0.88 -13.84
C ALA A 462 -26.68 -0.13 -12.67
N PHE A 463 -26.18 0.23 -11.48
CA PHE A 463 -26.13 -0.64 -10.30
C PHE A 463 -27.30 -0.45 -9.33
N LEU A 464 -28.21 0.49 -9.57
CA LEU A 464 -29.42 0.63 -8.76
C LEU A 464 -30.40 -0.52 -9.08
N PRO A 465 -31.16 -1.03 -8.10
CA PRO A 465 -32.27 -1.94 -8.38
C PRO A 465 -33.21 -1.32 -9.43
N ARG A 466 -33.81 -2.14 -10.31
CA ARG A 466 -34.65 -1.64 -11.43
C ARG A 466 -35.74 -0.66 -10.97
N GLU A 467 -36.35 -0.94 -9.82
CA GLU A 467 -37.36 -0.09 -9.18
C GLU A 467 -36.86 1.33 -8.83
N TRP A 468 -35.56 1.47 -8.57
CA TRP A 468 -34.91 2.74 -8.25
C TRP A 468 -34.38 3.44 -9.51
N GLN A 469 -34.07 2.69 -10.58
CA GLN A 469 -33.60 3.27 -11.84
C GLN A 469 -34.66 4.17 -12.48
N GLU A 470 -35.93 3.77 -12.44
CA GLU A 470 -37.03 4.58 -12.98
C GLU A 470 -37.24 5.86 -12.16
N LYS A 471 -37.11 5.76 -10.83
CA LYS A 471 -37.26 6.88 -9.89
C LYS A 471 -36.08 7.85 -9.91
N ILE A 472 -34.87 7.35 -10.12
CA ILE A 472 -33.60 8.10 -10.12
C ILE A 472 -33.09 8.13 -11.56
N SER A 473 -33.91 8.69 -12.44
CA SER A 473 -33.54 9.01 -13.81
C SER A 473 -33.47 10.52 -13.96
N ALA A 474 -32.38 11.01 -14.55
CA ALA A 474 -32.16 12.44 -14.79
C ALA A 474 -31.65 12.65 -16.21
N SER A 475 -31.85 13.84 -16.77
CA SER A 475 -31.23 14.17 -18.05
C SER A 475 -29.71 14.16 -17.92
N GLY A 476 -28.98 13.88 -19.00
CA GLY A 476 -27.51 13.92 -18.98
C GLY A 476 -26.94 15.26 -18.50
N SER A 477 -27.57 16.38 -18.88
CA SER A 477 -27.19 17.71 -18.40
C SER A 477 -27.41 17.88 -16.91
N THR A 478 -28.56 17.47 -16.38
CA THR A 478 -28.85 17.52 -14.93
C THR A 478 -27.91 16.63 -14.14
N PHE A 479 -27.61 15.43 -14.65
CA PHE A 479 -26.67 14.51 -14.02
C PHE A 479 -25.26 15.11 -13.94
N LEU A 480 -24.77 15.71 -15.03
CA LEU A 480 -23.48 16.40 -15.04
C LEU A 480 -23.45 17.61 -14.09
N CYS A 481 -24.50 18.44 -14.10
CA CYS A 481 -24.62 19.56 -13.17
C CYS A 481 -24.62 19.10 -11.71
N ALA A 482 -25.31 18.01 -11.39
CA ALA A 482 -25.34 17.44 -10.05
C ALA A 482 -23.96 16.94 -9.59
N ILE A 483 -23.19 16.29 -10.48
CA ILE A 483 -21.82 15.85 -10.19
C ILE A 483 -20.91 17.04 -9.92
N ILE A 484 -20.92 18.05 -10.81
CA ILE A 484 -20.10 19.26 -10.66
C ILE A 484 -20.47 19.98 -9.36
N LEU A 485 -21.77 20.14 -9.08
CA LEU A 485 -22.23 20.76 -7.83
C LEU A 485 -21.79 19.97 -6.60
N GLY A 486 -21.91 18.64 -6.62
CA GLY A 486 -21.45 17.79 -5.52
C GLY A 486 -19.95 17.92 -5.26
N GLU A 487 -19.13 18.05 -6.30
CA GLU A 487 -17.71 18.32 -6.15
C GLU A 487 -17.40 19.73 -5.62
N LEU A 488 -18.14 20.75 -6.05
CA LEU A 488 -18.02 22.10 -5.50
C LEU A 488 -18.44 22.16 -4.02
N LEU A 489 -19.45 21.38 -3.61
CA LEU A 489 -19.86 21.30 -2.20
C LEU A 489 -18.78 20.67 -1.30
N ASN A 490 -17.88 19.83 -1.82
CA ASN A 490 -16.75 19.29 -1.05
C ASN A 490 -15.74 20.39 -0.61
N PHE A 491 -15.85 21.62 -1.10
CA PHE A 491 -15.07 22.77 -0.61
C PHE A 491 -15.53 23.26 0.77
N ILE A 492 -16.78 22.98 1.12
CA ILE A 492 -17.34 23.34 2.41
C ILE A 492 -16.85 22.29 3.42
N PRO A 493 -16.09 22.67 4.48
CA PRO A 493 -15.51 21.72 5.42
C PRO A 493 -16.53 20.75 6.05
N ALA A 494 -17.75 21.22 6.28
CA ALA A 494 -18.86 20.44 6.82
C ALA A 494 -19.33 19.28 5.90
N PHE A 495 -19.05 19.36 4.60
CA PHE A 495 -19.48 18.39 3.58
C PHE A 495 -18.30 17.68 2.92
N ARG A 496 -17.10 17.74 3.49
CA ARG A 496 -15.90 17.14 2.90
C ARG A 496 -15.88 15.62 3.14
N PHE A 497 -16.18 14.84 2.10
CA PHE A 497 -16.20 13.37 2.19
C PHE A 497 -14.89 12.71 1.74
N PHE A 498 -14.20 13.27 0.75
CA PHE A 498 -12.96 12.71 0.18
C PHE A 498 -11.94 13.79 -0.19
N ALA A 499 -10.65 13.48 -0.06
CA ALA A 499 -9.57 14.31 -0.57
C ALA A 499 -9.36 14.02 -2.07
N VAL A 500 -10.01 14.82 -2.94
CA VAL A 500 -9.90 14.73 -4.40
C VAL A 500 -9.30 16.01 -4.99
N ASP A 501 -8.60 15.89 -6.12
CA ASP A 501 -7.98 17.02 -6.81
C ASP A 501 -9.02 17.77 -7.67
N LEU A 502 -9.81 18.63 -7.03
CA LEU A 502 -10.93 19.34 -7.66
C LEU A 502 -10.55 20.04 -8.96
N TRP A 503 -9.41 20.74 -8.99
CA TRP A 503 -9.00 21.51 -10.17
C TRP A 503 -8.79 20.61 -11.39
N SER A 504 -8.28 19.40 -11.17
CA SER A 504 -8.14 18.43 -12.25
C SER A 504 -9.50 17.90 -12.72
N HIS A 505 -10.45 17.67 -11.82
CA HIS A 505 -11.78 17.19 -12.19
C HIS A 505 -12.57 18.26 -12.95
N LEU A 506 -12.58 19.50 -12.46
CA LEU A 506 -13.25 20.63 -13.13
C LEU A 506 -12.69 20.87 -14.53
N ALA A 507 -11.36 20.86 -14.68
CA ALA A 507 -10.72 20.97 -15.99
C ALA A 507 -11.04 19.76 -16.89
N GLY A 508 -11.12 18.56 -16.31
CA GLY A 508 -11.57 17.35 -16.99
C GLY A 508 -13.00 17.47 -17.52
N TYR A 509 -13.96 17.89 -16.67
CA TYR A 509 -15.34 18.13 -17.09
C TYR A 509 -15.41 19.19 -18.19
N GLY A 510 -14.69 20.30 -18.05
CA GLY A 510 -14.60 21.34 -19.07
C GLY A 510 -14.09 20.80 -20.42
N ALA A 511 -13.00 20.02 -20.40
CA ALA A 511 -12.47 19.38 -21.60
C ALA A 511 -13.48 18.42 -22.24
N GLY A 512 -14.14 17.58 -21.43
CA GLY A 512 -15.17 16.65 -21.90
C GLY A 512 -16.38 17.35 -22.51
N ILE A 513 -16.82 18.47 -21.93
CA ILE A 513 -17.91 19.28 -22.47
C ILE A 513 -17.53 19.84 -23.84
N ILE A 514 -16.34 20.46 -23.94
CA ILE A 514 -15.85 21.06 -25.20
C ILE A 514 -15.73 19.98 -26.28
N LEU A 515 -15.05 18.87 -25.98
CA LEU A 515 -14.87 17.76 -26.94
C LEU A 515 -16.21 17.13 -27.35
N GLY A 516 -17.16 16.99 -26.42
CA GLY A 516 -18.50 16.49 -26.72
C GLY A 516 -19.30 17.40 -27.66
N LEU A 517 -19.23 18.71 -27.46
CA LEU A 517 -19.88 19.69 -28.34
C LEU A 517 -19.25 19.69 -29.74
N LEU A 518 -17.91 19.70 -29.81
CA LEU A 518 -17.17 19.63 -31.08
C LEU A 518 -17.49 18.34 -31.85
N TRP A 519 -17.60 17.21 -31.15
CA TRP A 519 -17.95 15.93 -31.76
C TRP A 519 -19.38 15.93 -32.30
N LYS A 520 -20.36 16.46 -31.55
CA LYS A 520 -21.75 16.61 -32.04
C LYS A 520 -21.81 17.45 -33.31
N GLU A 521 -21.10 18.58 -33.33
CA GLU A 521 -21.07 19.46 -34.48
C GLU A 521 -20.41 18.78 -35.69
N LYS A 522 -19.30 18.08 -35.49
CA LYS A 522 -18.64 17.27 -36.54
C LYS A 522 -19.62 16.26 -37.14
N LYS A 523 -20.32 15.48 -36.31
CA LYS A 523 -21.28 14.46 -36.77
C LYS A 523 -22.48 15.06 -37.49
N GLU A 524 -22.97 16.20 -37.05
CA GLU A 524 -24.04 16.93 -37.72
C GLU A 524 -23.58 17.44 -39.11
N ARG A 525 -22.37 17.99 -39.21
CA ARG A 525 -21.79 18.40 -40.50
C ARG A 525 -21.60 17.21 -41.45
N GLU A 526 -21.16 16.06 -40.95
CA GLU A 526 -21.04 14.82 -41.74
C GLU A 526 -22.41 14.34 -42.26
N ARG A 527 -23.45 14.36 -41.42
CA ARG A 527 -24.83 14.01 -41.81
C ARG A 527 -25.38 14.95 -42.89
N ARG A 528 -25.09 16.25 -42.80
CA ARG A 528 -25.50 17.23 -43.82
C ARG A 528 -24.76 17.04 -45.14
N ARG A 529 -23.48 16.68 -45.11
CA ARG A 529 -22.69 16.39 -46.32
C ARG A 529 -23.11 15.09 -47.00
N ASN A 530 -23.45 14.07 -46.22
CA ASN A 530 -23.90 12.77 -46.70
C ASN A 530 -25.31 12.46 -46.20
N PRO A 531 -26.34 13.08 -46.79
CA PRO A 531 -27.71 12.79 -46.40
C PRO A 531 -28.03 11.31 -46.65
N PRO A 532 -28.86 10.69 -45.81
CA PRO A 532 -29.28 9.31 -45.97
C PRO A 532 -29.82 9.04 -47.39
N SER A 533 -29.63 7.83 -47.91
CA SER A 533 -30.06 7.44 -49.26
C SER A 533 -31.56 7.67 -49.50
N TRP A 534 -32.40 7.53 -48.48
CA TRP A 534 -33.84 7.81 -48.59
C TRP A 534 -34.15 9.31 -48.75
N LEU A 535 -33.34 10.22 -48.19
CA LEU A 535 -33.48 11.66 -48.45
C LEU A 535 -33.04 11.99 -49.87
N LYS A 536 -31.98 11.33 -50.37
CA LYS A 536 -31.56 11.45 -51.77
C LYS A 536 -32.63 10.98 -52.76
N SER A 537 -33.47 10.00 -52.40
CA SER A 537 -34.59 9.57 -53.25
C SER A 537 -35.73 10.59 -53.37
N PHE A 538 -35.79 11.61 -52.50
CA PHE A 538 -36.77 12.69 -52.59
C PHE A 538 -36.30 13.92 -53.38
N GLY A 539 -35.08 13.90 -53.96
CA GLY A 539 -34.59 14.97 -54.84
C GLY A 539 -34.37 16.33 -54.15
N LEU A 540 -34.18 16.35 -52.83
CA LEU A 540 -33.92 17.54 -52.02
C LEU A 540 -32.46 17.69 -51.62
#